data_AF-J2GQ75-F1
#
_entry.id   AF-J2GQ75-F1
#
_cell.length_a   1.000
_cell.length_b   1.000
_cell.length_c   1.000
_cell.angle_alpha   90.00
_cell.angle_beta   90.00
_cell.angle_gamma   90.00
#
_symmetry.space_group_name_H-M   'P 1'
#
loop_
_entity.id
_entity.type
_entity.pdbx_description
1 polymer ?
#
loop_
_entity_poly.entity_id
_entity_poly.type
_entity_poly.pdbx_seq_one_letter_code
_entity_poly.pdbx_strand_id
1 'polypeptide(L)'
;MLGKTVLAAFASLAIAGLTPLHAQAQPSPGGLKRLNELGGFVSEAVFCKTMGYETTQDFDRYNTAVKSEGGRYGISGEVSSNYALAAMNAHTQTLKAELESATEGLSAEEDADVQAAVPKFTAFASEHAQRCHRIAADPVGSILVPEPAHEAETYSRQYADSLLILVGHASWQTPFIRTGGEVAEAVGLCEAHLTRTQADGYLVELYKPNRFSLAVEDKAREFFDSRRQRGRDLATDTALDATQCNRILTGRAARLKAAN
;
A
#
# COMPACT_ATOMS: atom_id res chain seq x y z
N MET A 1 -57.44 -75.68 2.04
CA MET A 1 -58.86 -75.50 2.39
C MET A 1 -58.94 -74.63 3.64
N LEU A 2 -59.66 -73.49 3.54
CA LEU A 2 -60.27 -72.62 4.59
C LEU A 2 -59.44 -72.26 5.85
N GLY A 3 -59.38 -71.03 6.37
CA GLY A 3 -60.11 -69.77 6.12
C GLY A 3 -59.50 -68.68 7.04
N LYS A 4 -59.45 -67.42 6.60
CA LYS A 4 -60.29 -66.28 7.04
C LYS A 4 -59.99 -65.73 8.46
N THR A 5 -59.27 -64.59 8.52
CA THR A 5 -59.68 -63.22 8.98
C THR A 5 -60.00 -63.07 10.48
N VAL A 6 -59.23 -62.35 11.31
CA VAL A 6 -58.89 -60.90 11.41
C VAL A 6 -59.71 -60.17 12.51
N LEU A 7 -59.02 -59.25 13.21
CA LEU A 7 -59.46 -58.11 14.06
C LEU A 7 -59.67 -58.30 15.57
N ALA A 8 -58.73 -57.75 16.36
CA ALA A 8 -59.03 -56.90 17.52
C ALA A 8 -57.82 -56.02 17.92
N ALA A 9 -58.06 -54.71 18.05
CA ALA A 9 -57.42 -53.64 18.86
C ALA A 9 -55.87 -53.61 19.01
N PHE A 10 -55.17 -52.48 18.90
CA PHE A 10 -55.40 -51.22 19.60
C PHE A 10 -54.85 -50.04 18.78
N ALA A 11 -55.63 -48.96 18.75
CA ALA A 11 -55.15 -47.63 18.38
C ALA A 11 -54.23 -47.10 19.50
N SER A 12 -53.05 -46.64 19.13
CA SER A 12 -52.24 -45.73 19.94
C SER A 12 -51.69 -44.67 18.99
N LEU A 13 -52.42 -43.57 18.88
CA LEU A 13 -51.90 -42.33 18.31
C LEU A 13 -50.80 -41.84 19.25
N ALA A 14 -49.55 -42.16 18.94
CA ALA A 14 -48.43 -41.36 19.41
C ALA A 14 -48.45 -40.05 18.62
N ILE A 15 -48.99 -38.99 19.22
CA ILE A 15 -48.75 -37.62 18.78
C ILE A 15 -47.27 -37.36 19.07
N ALA A 16 -46.41 -37.70 18.09
CA ALA A 16 -45.05 -37.19 18.08
C ALA A 16 -45.17 -35.67 17.98
N GLY A 17 -44.88 -34.99 19.08
CA GLY A 17 -44.73 -33.55 19.09
C GLY A 17 -43.68 -33.17 18.06
N LEU A 18 -44.13 -32.65 16.93
CA LEU A 18 -43.31 -31.87 16.02
C LEU A 18 -42.86 -30.65 16.83
N THR A 19 -41.73 -30.76 17.52
CA THR A 19 -40.98 -29.57 17.88
C THR A 19 -40.75 -28.82 16.58
N PRO A 20 -41.08 -27.52 16.50
CA PRO A 20 -40.73 -26.75 15.33
C PRO A 20 -39.22 -26.83 15.22
N LEU A 21 -38.73 -27.56 14.21
CA LEU A 21 -37.41 -27.32 13.65
C LEU A 21 -37.41 -25.83 13.36
N HIS A 22 -36.73 -25.08 14.23
CA HIS A 22 -36.40 -23.70 13.95
C HIS A 22 -35.55 -23.80 12.69
N ALA A 23 -36.19 -23.58 11.54
CA ALA A 23 -35.50 -23.37 10.29
C ALA A 23 -34.51 -22.26 10.60
N GLN A 24 -33.23 -22.62 10.76
CA GLN A 24 -32.18 -21.64 10.96
C GLN A 24 -32.27 -20.76 9.73
N ALA A 25 -32.76 -19.53 9.92
CA ALA A 25 -32.87 -18.57 8.85
C ALA A 25 -31.49 -18.49 8.21
N GLN A 26 -31.40 -18.89 6.94
CA GLN A 26 -30.14 -18.80 6.23
C GLN A 26 -29.69 -17.33 6.28
N PRO A 27 -28.42 -17.05 6.59
CA PRO A 27 -27.91 -15.69 6.62
C PRO A 27 -28.29 -14.98 5.33
N SER A 28 -28.87 -13.77 5.44
CA SER A 28 -29.22 -13.03 4.24
C SER A 28 -27.97 -12.76 3.39
N PRO A 29 -28.02 -12.89 2.05
CA PRO A 29 -26.86 -12.63 1.19
C PRO A 29 -26.28 -11.22 1.38
N GLY A 30 -27.14 -10.24 1.67
CA GLY A 30 -26.70 -8.87 1.97
C GLY A 30 -25.89 -8.75 3.26
N GLY A 31 -26.30 -9.47 4.32
CA GLY A 31 -25.55 -9.51 5.58
C GLY A 31 -24.18 -10.17 5.45
N LEU A 32 -24.10 -11.28 4.71
CA LEU A 32 -22.81 -11.93 4.43
C LEU A 32 -21.89 -11.02 3.60
N LYS A 33 -22.41 -10.36 2.55
CA LYS A 33 -21.64 -9.40 1.76
C LYS A 33 -21.09 -8.27 2.64
N ARG A 34 -21.93 -7.72 3.51
CA ARG A 34 -21.54 -6.64 4.43
C ARG A 34 -20.46 -7.11 5.42
N LEU A 35 -20.60 -8.28 6.00
CA LEU A 35 -19.59 -8.84 6.90
C LEU A 35 -18.28 -9.15 6.17
N ASN A 36 -18.32 -9.54 4.89
CA ASN A 36 -17.12 -9.68 4.07
C ASN A 36 -16.41 -8.33 3.88
N GLU A 37 -17.14 -7.28 3.51
CA GLU A 37 -16.60 -5.91 3.39
C GLU A 37 -15.95 -5.45 4.71
N LEU A 38 -16.64 -5.64 5.84
CA LEU A 38 -16.12 -5.29 7.17
C LEU A 38 -14.90 -6.14 7.57
N GLY A 39 -14.82 -7.40 7.15
CA GLY A 39 -13.60 -8.19 7.31
C GLY A 39 -12.43 -7.60 6.54
N GLY A 40 -12.66 -7.17 5.30
CA GLY A 40 -11.65 -6.50 4.47
C GLY A 40 -11.13 -5.19 5.04
N PHE A 41 -11.96 -4.42 5.75
CA PHE A 41 -11.56 -3.13 6.32
C PHE A 41 -10.41 -3.23 7.33
N VAL A 42 -10.32 -4.33 8.10
CA VAL A 42 -9.21 -4.50 9.07
C VAL A 42 -7.87 -4.61 8.34
N SER A 43 -7.82 -5.41 7.28
CA SER A 43 -6.63 -5.61 6.46
C SER A 43 -6.23 -4.31 5.74
N GLU A 44 -7.22 -3.63 5.15
CA GLU A 44 -7.01 -2.36 4.46
C GLU A 44 -6.61 -1.24 5.43
N ALA A 45 -7.15 -1.20 6.66
CA ALA A 45 -6.76 -0.19 7.65
C ALA A 45 -5.25 -0.25 7.98
N VAL A 46 -4.67 -1.45 8.09
CA VAL A 46 -3.21 -1.61 8.27
C VAL A 46 -2.45 -1.01 7.08
N PHE A 47 -2.96 -1.19 5.87
CA PHE A 47 -2.38 -0.59 4.68
C PHE A 47 -2.57 0.93 4.62
N CYS A 48 -3.74 1.44 5.00
CA CYS A 48 -4.01 2.88 5.14
C CYS A 48 -2.99 3.53 6.08
N LYS A 49 -2.65 2.89 7.21
CA LYS A 49 -1.57 3.37 8.09
C LYS A 49 -0.24 3.50 7.35
N THR A 50 0.11 2.51 6.53
CA THR A 50 1.33 2.50 5.72
C THR A 50 1.34 3.65 4.71
N MET A 51 0.18 4.00 4.16
CA MET A 51 0.01 5.16 3.27
C MET A 51 0.01 6.51 4.01
N GLY A 52 0.06 6.51 5.34
CA GLY A 52 0.10 7.73 6.17
C GLY A 52 -1.24 8.17 6.77
N TYR A 53 -2.31 7.38 6.61
CA TYR A 53 -3.57 7.65 7.30
C TYR A 53 -3.41 7.41 8.81
N GLU A 54 -4.14 8.19 9.61
CA GLU A 54 -4.33 7.83 11.01
C GLU A 54 -5.18 6.56 11.11
N THR A 55 -4.90 5.72 12.10
CA THR A 55 -5.66 4.49 12.37
C THR A 55 -5.78 4.28 13.87
N THR A 56 -6.93 3.78 14.32
CA THR A 56 -7.11 3.35 15.71
C THR A 56 -6.83 1.86 15.86
N GLN A 57 -6.54 1.43 17.09
CA GLN A 57 -6.40 0.01 17.45
C GLN A 57 -7.58 -0.48 18.31
N ASP A 58 -8.75 0.17 18.21
CA ASP A 58 -9.94 -0.19 18.98
C ASP A 58 -10.70 -1.36 18.34
N PHE A 59 -10.00 -2.50 18.24
CA PHE A 59 -10.52 -3.72 17.61
C PHE A 59 -11.71 -4.32 18.38
N ASP A 60 -11.79 -4.10 19.68
CA ASP A 60 -12.91 -4.58 20.50
C ASP A 60 -14.20 -3.81 20.19
N ARG A 61 -14.12 -2.48 20.07
CA ARG A 61 -15.24 -1.66 19.61
C ARG A 61 -15.62 -2.01 18.17
N TYR A 62 -14.63 -2.19 17.30
CA TYR A 62 -14.87 -2.61 15.92
C TYR A 62 -15.60 -3.95 15.86
N ASN A 63 -15.11 -4.96 16.57
CA ASN A 63 -15.73 -6.29 16.62
C ASN A 63 -17.15 -6.23 17.21
N THR A 64 -17.38 -5.39 18.20
CA THR A 64 -18.73 -5.14 18.74
C THR A 64 -19.66 -4.55 17.68
N ALA A 65 -19.18 -3.59 16.88
CA ALA A 65 -19.93 -3.02 15.77
C ALA A 65 -20.21 -4.06 14.66
N VAL A 66 -19.24 -4.92 14.32
CA VAL A 66 -19.41 -6.04 13.37
C VAL A 66 -20.51 -7.01 13.85
N LYS A 67 -20.49 -7.40 15.14
CA LYS A 67 -21.53 -8.26 15.74
C LYS A 67 -22.90 -7.60 15.67
N SER A 68 -22.98 -6.31 15.97
CA SER A 68 -24.22 -5.53 15.88
C SER A 68 -24.74 -5.49 14.44
N GLU A 69 -23.87 -5.26 13.47
CA GLU A 69 -24.24 -5.22 12.06
C GLU A 69 -24.77 -6.57 11.59
N GLY A 70 -24.08 -7.68 11.89
CA GLY A 70 -24.57 -9.02 11.58
C GLY A 70 -25.92 -9.34 12.22
N GLY A 71 -26.14 -8.86 13.45
CA GLY A 71 -27.43 -8.98 14.15
C GLY A 71 -28.60 -8.36 13.39
N ARG A 72 -28.37 -7.26 12.66
CA ARG A 72 -29.40 -6.62 11.78
C ARG A 72 -29.84 -7.54 10.63
N TYR A 73 -29.03 -8.54 10.30
CA TYR A 73 -29.29 -9.52 9.26
C TYR A 73 -29.63 -10.91 9.81
N GLY A 74 -29.91 -11.03 11.11
CA GLY A 74 -30.24 -12.30 11.77
C GLY A 74 -29.04 -13.25 11.95
N ILE A 75 -27.81 -12.73 11.86
CA ILE A 75 -26.58 -13.51 12.03
C ILE A 75 -26.12 -13.37 13.48
N SER A 76 -25.77 -14.48 14.13
CA SER A 76 -25.27 -14.43 15.51
C SER A 76 -23.95 -13.66 15.59
N GLY A 77 -23.65 -13.08 16.75
CA GLY A 77 -22.41 -12.33 16.93
C GLY A 77 -21.16 -13.20 16.72
N GLU A 78 -21.19 -14.45 17.17
CA GLU A 78 -20.08 -15.40 16.96
C GLU A 78 -19.87 -15.69 15.47
N VAL A 79 -20.93 -15.99 14.73
CA VAL A 79 -20.86 -16.24 13.28
C VAL A 79 -20.38 -14.98 12.56
N SER A 80 -20.85 -13.80 12.96
CA SER A 80 -20.44 -12.52 12.37
C SER A 80 -18.93 -12.27 12.54
N SER A 81 -18.42 -12.52 13.75
CA SER A 81 -17.00 -12.33 14.08
C SER A 81 -16.12 -13.31 13.31
N ASN A 82 -16.49 -14.59 13.29
CA ASN A 82 -15.75 -15.63 12.58
C ASN A 82 -15.74 -15.39 11.07
N TYR A 83 -16.86 -14.95 10.51
CA TYR A 83 -16.95 -14.63 9.09
C TYR A 83 -16.12 -13.41 8.71
N ALA A 84 -16.18 -12.33 9.49
CA ALA A 84 -15.34 -11.15 9.27
C ALA A 84 -13.84 -11.46 9.43
N LEU A 85 -13.47 -12.31 10.38
CA LEU A 85 -12.09 -12.77 10.56
C LEU A 85 -11.59 -13.60 9.36
N ALA A 86 -12.42 -14.50 8.83
CA ALA A 86 -12.08 -15.26 7.63
C ALA A 86 -11.90 -14.35 6.41
N ALA A 87 -12.80 -13.37 6.24
CA ALA A 87 -12.70 -12.36 5.18
C ALA A 87 -11.43 -11.50 5.35
N MET A 88 -11.08 -11.06 6.56
CA MET A 88 -9.83 -10.34 6.84
C MET A 88 -8.60 -11.11 6.34
N ASN A 89 -8.52 -12.41 6.64
CA ASN A 89 -7.41 -13.24 6.20
C ASN A 89 -7.35 -13.35 4.67
N ALA A 90 -8.49 -13.55 4.00
CA ALA A 90 -8.56 -13.60 2.54
C ALA A 90 -8.13 -12.26 1.90
N HIS A 91 -8.68 -11.15 2.39
CA HIS A 91 -8.34 -9.81 1.91
C HIS A 91 -6.87 -9.46 2.16
N THR A 92 -6.27 -9.92 3.26
CA THR A 92 -4.83 -9.72 3.52
C THR A 92 -3.98 -10.39 2.45
N GLN A 93 -4.33 -11.63 2.04
CA GLN A 93 -3.59 -12.32 0.99
C GLN A 93 -3.79 -11.66 -0.37
N THR A 94 -5.01 -11.21 -0.67
CA THR A 94 -5.30 -10.46 -1.91
C THR A 94 -4.49 -9.16 -1.95
N LEU A 95 -4.53 -8.34 -0.90
CA LEU A 95 -3.79 -7.09 -0.82
C LEU A 95 -2.28 -7.31 -1.00
N LYS A 96 -1.73 -8.36 -0.37
CA LYS A 96 -0.33 -8.71 -0.53
C LYS A 96 0.01 -9.04 -1.99
N ALA A 97 -0.81 -9.86 -2.65
CA ALA A 97 -0.62 -10.20 -4.06
C ALA A 97 -0.80 -8.98 -4.99
N GLU A 98 -1.76 -8.10 -4.69
CA GLU A 98 -1.96 -6.84 -5.41
C GLU A 98 -0.72 -5.94 -5.29
N LEU A 99 -0.16 -5.78 -4.08
CA LEU A 99 1.06 -5.00 -3.86
C LEU A 99 2.29 -5.61 -4.56
N GLU A 100 2.47 -6.93 -4.46
CA GLU A 100 3.56 -7.65 -5.14
C GLU A 100 3.47 -7.45 -6.66
N SER A 101 2.26 -7.59 -7.23
CA SER A 101 2.04 -7.35 -8.66
C SER A 101 2.24 -5.88 -9.05
N ALA A 102 1.82 -4.94 -8.21
CA ALA A 102 1.97 -3.51 -8.47
C ALA A 102 3.42 -3.03 -8.38
N THR A 103 4.25 -3.70 -7.58
CA THR A 103 5.67 -3.37 -7.40
C THR A 103 6.60 -4.19 -8.29
N GLU A 104 6.07 -5.17 -9.00
CA GLU A 104 6.80 -5.95 -10.00
C GLU A 104 7.44 -5.04 -11.05
N GLY A 105 8.75 -5.17 -11.23
CA GLY A 105 9.52 -4.37 -12.18
C GLY A 105 10.09 -3.06 -11.61
N LEU A 106 9.67 -2.61 -10.41
CA LEU A 106 10.29 -1.44 -9.79
C LEU A 106 11.76 -1.68 -9.40
N SER A 107 12.17 -2.92 -9.19
CA SER A 107 13.55 -3.30 -8.90
C SER A 107 14.30 -3.86 -10.12
N ALA A 108 13.78 -3.65 -11.33
CA ALA A 108 14.44 -4.14 -12.54
C ALA A 108 15.79 -3.43 -12.78
N GLU A 109 16.73 -4.15 -13.40
CA GLU A 109 18.02 -3.57 -13.80
C GLU A 109 17.85 -2.60 -14.98
N GLU A 110 16.88 -2.86 -15.85
CA GLU A 110 16.58 -2.04 -17.02
C GLU A 110 15.62 -0.90 -16.67
N ASP A 111 16.03 0.34 -16.96
CA ASP A 111 15.22 1.55 -16.71
C ASP A 111 13.87 1.52 -17.44
N ALA A 112 13.81 0.86 -18.61
CA ALA A 112 12.57 0.72 -19.38
C ALA A 112 11.50 -0.10 -18.63
N ASP A 113 11.92 -1.14 -17.92
CA ASP A 113 11.02 -1.99 -17.13
C ASP A 113 10.49 -1.23 -15.91
N VAL A 114 11.37 -0.47 -15.24
CA VAL A 114 10.98 0.43 -14.14
C VAL A 114 9.95 1.45 -14.62
N GLN A 115 10.21 2.10 -15.76
CA GLN A 115 9.28 3.06 -16.36
C GLN A 115 7.92 2.44 -16.69
N ALA A 116 7.89 1.19 -17.14
CA ALA A 116 6.65 0.46 -17.41
C ALA A 116 5.90 0.06 -16.12
N ALA A 117 6.60 -0.14 -15.00
CA ALA A 117 6.03 -0.48 -13.71
C ALA A 117 5.45 0.74 -12.94
N VAL A 118 6.03 1.93 -13.12
CA VAL A 118 5.61 3.17 -12.42
C VAL A 118 4.10 3.46 -12.53
N PRO A 119 3.45 3.39 -13.71
CA PRO A 119 2.00 3.62 -13.81
C PRO A 119 1.17 2.59 -13.05
N LYS A 120 1.58 1.33 -13.03
CA LYS A 120 0.89 0.26 -12.29
C LYS A 120 0.92 0.53 -10.79
N PHE A 121 2.11 0.84 -10.26
CA PHE A 121 2.27 1.16 -8.85
C PHE A 121 1.50 2.43 -8.44
N THR A 122 1.53 3.45 -9.30
CA THR A 122 0.78 4.70 -9.05
C THR A 122 -0.73 4.45 -9.04
N ALA A 123 -1.24 3.64 -9.97
CA ALA A 123 -2.66 3.26 -10.00
C ALA A 123 -3.07 2.48 -8.75
N PHE A 124 -2.24 1.52 -8.32
CA PHE A 124 -2.42 0.78 -7.08
C PHE A 124 -2.50 1.72 -5.87
N ALA A 125 -1.53 2.64 -5.71
CA ALA A 125 -1.55 3.62 -4.63
C ALA A 125 -2.84 4.47 -4.65
N SER A 126 -3.26 4.91 -5.84
CA SER A 126 -4.49 5.71 -5.99
C SER A 126 -5.73 4.92 -5.60
N GLU A 127 -5.84 3.67 -6.02
CA GLU A 127 -6.97 2.81 -5.71
C GLU A 127 -7.09 2.57 -4.20
N HIS A 128 -5.99 2.25 -3.53
CA HIS A 128 -6.01 1.98 -2.09
C HIS A 128 -6.21 3.24 -1.26
N ALA A 129 -5.71 4.41 -1.67
CA ALA A 129 -6.08 5.66 -1.03
C ALA A 129 -7.60 5.90 -1.09
N GLN A 130 -8.23 5.64 -2.25
CA GLN A 130 -9.69 5.74 -2.37
C GLN A 130 -10.41 4.69 -1.50
N ARG A 131 -9.88 3.47 -1.38
CA ARG A 131 -10.40 2.45 -0.44
C ARG A 131 -10.35 2.97 1.00
N CYS A 132 -9.25 3.59 1.43
CA CYS A 132 -9.11 4.18 2.76
C CYS A 132 -10.17 5.26 3.04
N HIS A 133 -10.44 6.16 2.08
CA HIS A 133 -11.52 7.14 2.21
C HIS A 133 -12.90 6.48 2.31
N ARG A 134 -13.15 5.38 1.57
CA ARG A 134 -14.41 4.64 1.68
C ARG A 134 -14.57 3.97 3.05
N ILE A 135 -13.48 3.47 3.64
CA ILE A 135 -13.47 2.91 5.00
C ILE A 135 -13.77 4.02 6.01
N ALA A 136 -13.13 5.18 5.87
CA ALA A 136 -13.36 6.31 6.78
C ALA A 136 -14.78 6.88 6.71
N ALA A 137 -15.39 6.87 5.52
CA ALA A 137 -16.79 7.28 5.33
C ALA A 137 -17.80 6.22 5.84
N ASP A 138 -17.36 5.00 6.13
CA ASP A 138 -18.22 3.93 6.60
C ASP A 138 -18.48 4.05 8.12
N PRO A 139 -19.74 3.94 8.60
CA PRO A 139 -20.04 4.08 10.03
C PRO A 139 -19.31 3.07 10.94
N VAL A 140 -19.02 1.86 10.45
CA VAL A 140 -18.25 0.85 11.19
C VAL A 140 -16.77 0.96 10.86
N GLY A 141 -16.42 1.18 9.59
CA GLY A 141 -15.03 1.37 9.13
C GLY A 141 -14.32 2.56 9.76
N SER A 142 -15.04 3.66 10.02
CA SER A 142 -14.55 4.88 10.67
C SER A 142 -13.99 4.67 12.07
N ILE A 143 -14.36 3.55 12.72
CA ILE A 143 -13.75 3.14 14.00
C ILE A 143 -12.26 2.84 13.77
N LEU A 144 -11.89 2.20 12.65
CA LEU A 144 -10.52 1.81 12.33
C LEU A 144 -9.74 2.95 11.66
N VAL A 145 -10.36 3.63 10.69
CA VAL A 145 -9.75 4.72 9.93
C VAL A 145 -10.61 5.97 10.13
N PRO A 146 -10.23 6.92 11.01
CA PRO A 146 -10.99 8.15 11.19
C PRO A 146 -10.97 9.04 9.93
N GLU A 147 -11.73 10.14 9.96
CA GLU A 147 -11.78 11.12 8.87
C GLU A 147 -10.36 11.56 8.46
N PRO A 148 -9.97 11.41 7.18
CA PRO A 148 -8.62 11.74 6.74
C PRO A 148 -8.35 13.24 6.76
N ALA A 149 -7.12 13.64 7.09
CA ALA A 149 -6.72 15.05 7.10
C ALA A 149 -6.52 15.64 5.69
N HIS A 150 -6.38 14.77 4.68
CA HIS A 150 -6.08 15.14 3.30
C HIS A 150 -6.93 14.33 2.33
N GLU A 151 -7.02 14.82 1.10
CA GLU A 151 -7.66 14.09 -0.01
C GLU A 151 -6.88 12.82 -0.38
N ALA A 152 -7.58 11.83 -0.92
CA ALA A 152 -7.01 10.53 -1.31
C ALA A 152 -5.80 10.69 -2.26
N GLU A 153 -5.87 11.65 -3.17
CA GLU A 153 -4.78 11.96 -4.11
C GLU A 153 -3.48 12.34 -3.37
N THR A 154 -3.58 13.04 -2.25
CA THR A 154 -2.40 13.46 -1.47
C THR A 154 -1.71 12.25 -0.84
N TYR A 155 -2.47 11.37 -0.18
CA TYR A 155 -1.93 10.13 0.39
C TYR A 155 -1.37 9.20 -0.69
N SER A 156 -2.09 9.02 -1.79
CA SER A 156 -1.62 8.24 -2.93
C SER A 156 -0.29 8.76 -3.46
N ARG A 157 -0.17 10.08 -3.67
CA ARG A 157 1.05 10.68 -4.21
C ARG A 157 2.20 10.56 -3.22
N GLN A 158 1.97 10.83 -1.94
CA GLN A 158 3.00 10.72 -0.90
C GLN A 158 3.51 9.27 -0.77
N TYR A 159 2.60 8.29 -0.73
CA TYR A 159 2.97 6.88 -0.67
C TYR A 159 3.72 6.45 -1.94
N ALA A 160 3.21 6.81 -3.12
CA ALA A 160 3.86 6.49 -4.39
C ALA A 160 5.27 7.10 -4.46
N ASP A 161 5.40 8.39 -4.17
CA ASP A 161 6.68 9.11 -4.13
C ASP A 161 7.67 8.46 -3.16
N SER A 162 7.23 7.94 -2.02
CA SER A 162 8.11 7.34 -1.01
C SER A 162 8.86 6.09 -1.52
N LEU A 163 8.26 5.33 -2.44
CA LEU A 163 8.93 4.17 -3.06
C LEU A 163 9.58 4.54 -4.39
N LEU A 164 8.93 5.40 -5.17
CA LEU A 164 9.41 5.78 -6.49
C LEU A 164 10.64 6.70 -6.45
N ILE A 165 10.89 7.41 -5.34
CA ILE A 165 12.10 8.24 -5.17
C ILE A 165 13.38 7.43 -5.36
N LEU A 166 13.38 6.16 -4.90
CA LEU A 166 14.55 5.27 -4.93
C LEU A 166 14.98 4.91 -6.36
N VAL A 167 14.01 4.86 -7.25
CA VAL A 167 14.19 4.55 -8.67
C VAL A 167 14.16 5.81 -9.54
N GLY A 168 14.09 6.99 -8.93
CA GLY A 168 14.08 8.25 -9.66
C GLY A 168 12.76 8.54 -10.36
N HIS A 169 11.62 8.04 -9.90
CA HIS A 169 10.32 8.25 -10.53
C HIS A 169 9.25 8.87 -9.62
N ALA A 170 9.66 9.44 -8.48
CA ALA A 170 8.72 10.22 -7.67
C ALA A 170 8.16 11.38 -8.51
N SER A 171 6.89 11.74 -8.29
CA SER A 171 6.14 12.70 -9.09
C SER A 171 6.77 14.09 -9.18
N TRP A 172 7.60 14.46 -8.21
CA TRP A 172 8.33 15.73 -8.18
C TRP A 172 9.72 15.65 -8.83
N GLN A 173 10.23 14.46 -9.18
CA GLN A 173 11.53 14.27 -9.81
C GLN A 173 11.48 14.52 -11.31
N THR A 174 11.78 15.75 -11.70
CA THR A 174 11.98 16.12 -13.11
C THR A 174 13.21 15.43 -13.70
N PRO A 175 13.37 15.36 -15.04
CA PRO A 175 14.61 14.90 -15.67
C PRO A 175 15.87 15.55 -15.08
N PHE A 176 15.82 16.87 -14.82
CA PHE A 176 16.91 17.60 -14.19
C PHE A 176 17.23 17.07 -12.78
N ILE A 177 16.22 16.84 -11.94
CA ILE A 177 16.43 16.31 -10.58
C ILE A 177 17.00 14.89 -10.65
N ARG A 178 16.48 14.02 -11.53
CA ARG A 178 17.00 12.65 -11.67
C ARG A 178 18.47 12.64 -12.03
N THR A 179 18.84 13.35 -13.09
CA THR A 179 20.23 13.47 -13.52
C THR A 179 21.10 14.22 -12.51
N GLY A 180 20.52 15.18 -11.77
CA GLY A 180 21.20 15.86 -10.66
C GLY A 180 21.58 14.90 -9.54
N GLY A 181 20.68 13.96 -9.20
CA GLY A 181 20.98 12.88 -8.25
C GLY A 181 22.12 11.97 -8.73
N GLU A 182 22.22 11.71 -10.03
CA GLU A 182 23.37 10.97 -10.57
C GLU A 182 24.68 11.77 -10.43
N VAL A 183 24.67 13.07 -10.73
CA VAL A 183 25.84 13.92 -10.54
C VAL A 183 26.24 13.94 -9.07
N ALA A 184 25.29 14.09 -8.15
CA ALA A 184 25.54 14.07 -6.72
C ALA A 184 26.16 12.76 -6.23
N GLU A 185 25.63 11.61 -6.68
CA GLU A 185 26.21 10.30 -6.38
C GLU A 185 27.63 10.16 -6.94
N ALA A 186 27.90 10.60 -8.17
CA ALA A 186 29.24 10.52 -8.73
C ALA A 186 30.24 11.44 -8.01
N VAL A 187 29.81 12.62 -7.55
CA VAL A 187 30.64 13.48 -6.71
C VAL A 187 30.98 12.78 -5.41
N GLY A 188 30.03 12.12 -4.75
CA GLY A 188 30.29 11.33 -3.54
C GLY A 188 31.23 10.15 -3.79
N LEU A 189 31.01 9.42 -4.89
CA LEU A 189 31.83 8.27 -5.29
C LEU A 189 33.29 8.65 -5.58
N CYS A 190 33.50 9.85 -6.12
CA CYS A 190 34.81 10.35 -6.53
C CYS A 190 35.41 11.36 -5.56
N GLU A 191 34.83 11.54 -4.38
CA GLU A 191 35.15 12.63 -3.46
C GLU A 191 36.65 12.61 -3.05
N ALA A 192 37.25 11.43 -2.91
CA ALA A 192 38.67 11.25 -2.60
C ALA A 192 39.64 11.79 -3.70
N HIS A 193 39.16 11.97 -4.93
CA HIS A 193 39.94 12.48 -6.06
C HIS A 193 39.62 13.92 -6.43
N LEU A 194 38.74 14.58 -5.66
CA LEU A 194 38.31 15.95 -5.89
C LEU A 194 38.81 16.86 -4.78
N THR A 195 39.25 18.05 -5.16
CA THR A 195 39.30 19.16 -4.21
C THR A 195 37.87 19.58 -3.86
N ARG A 196 37.71 20.21 -2.69
CA ARG A 196 36.43 20.78 -2.26
C ARG A 196 35.82 21.70 -3.33
N THR A 197 36.62 22.59 -3.92
CA THR A 197 36.17 23.51 -4.98
C THR A 197 35.66 22.77 -6.21
N GLN A 198 36.30 21.67 -6.60
CA GLN A 198 35.84 20.86 -7.73
C GLN A 198 34.51 20.18 -7.42
N ALA A 199 34.38 19.56 -6.23
CA ALA A 199 33.14 18.92 -5.80
C ALA A 199 31.98 19.93 -5.74
N ASP A 200 32.20 21.10 -5.13
CA ASP A 200 31.21 22.17 -5.05
C ASP A 200 30.83 22.70 -6.45
N GLY A 201 31.79 22.78 -7.37
CA GLY A 201 31.56 23.19 -8.76
C GLY A 201 30.62 22.27 -9.54
N TYR A 202 30.64 20.95 -9.28
CA TYR A 202 29.69 20.01 -9.90
C TYR A 202 28.28 20.11 -9.32
N LEU A 203 28.16 20.54 -8.06
CA LEU A 203 26.90 20.58 -7.33
C LEU A 203 26.21 21.95 -7.39
N VAL A 204 26.92 23.01 -7.79
CA VAL A 204 26.44 24.41 -7.68
C VAL A 204 25.06 24.64 -8.31
N GLU A 205 24.79 24.06 -9.48
CA GLU A 205 23.49 24.21 -10.16
C GLU A 205 22.36 23.46 -9.46
N LEU A 206 22.68 22.39 -8.70
CA LEU A 206 21.70 21.59 -7.97
C LEU A 206 21.18 22.31 -6.72
N TYR A 207 22.05 23.08 -6.05
CA TYR A 207 21.74 23.76 -4.79
C TYR A 207 21.43 25.26 -4.95
N LYS A 208 21.34 25.74 -6.20
CA LYS A 208 21.01 27.13 -6.50
C LYS A 208 19.67 27.53 -5.85
N PRO A 209 19.61 28.63 -5.07
CA PRO A 209 18.37 29.07 -4.45
C PRO A 209 17.26 29.32 -5.48
N ASN A 210 16.01 28.99 -5.13
CA ASN A 210 14.82 29.16 -5.97
C ASN A 210 14.88 28.40 -7.32
N ARG A 211 15.71 27.34 -7.39
CA ARG A 211 15.77 26.47 -8.58
C ARG A 211 14.50 25.65 -8.75
N PHE A 212 13.87 25.27 -7.65
CA PHE A 212 12.64 24.50 -7.58
C PHE A 212 11.57 25.30 -6.84
N SER A 213 10.31 24.90 -6.96
CA SER A 213 9.26 25.44 -6.10
C SER A 213 9.55 25.07 -4.64
N LEU A 214 9.06 25.88 -3.69
CA LEU A 214 9.27 25.62 -2.25
C LEU A 214 8.82 24.21 -1.83
N ALA A 215 7.76 23.68 -2.42
CA ALA A 215 7.26 22.33 -2.13
C ALA A 215 8.18 21.18 -2.61
N VAL A 216 9.12 21.48 -3.50
CA VAL A 216 10.05 20.51 -4.11
C VAL A 216 11.49 20.77 -3.67
N GLU A 217 11.86 22.00 -3.33
CA GLU A 217 13.24 22.39 -3.02
C GLU A 217 13.84 21.54 -1.89
N ASP A 218 13.14 21.38 -0.77
CA ASP A 218 13.63 20.58 0.36
C ASP A 218 13.79 19.10 -0.03
N LYS A 219 12.81 18.53 -0.75
CA LYS A 219 12.85 17.15 -1.24
C LYS A 219 14.00 16.92 -2.22
N ALA A 220 14.23 17.86 -3.13
CA ALA A 220 15.30 17.79 -4.11
C ALA A 220 16.67 17.87 -3.43
N ARG A 221 16.85 18.77 -2.46
CA ARG A 221 18.07 18.87 -1.65
C ARG A 221 18.35 17.58 -0.89
N GLU A 222 17.37 17.08 -0.15
CA GLU A 222 17.48 15.82 0.59
C GLU A 222 17.82 14.64 -0.33
N PHE A 223 17.21 14.60 -1.52
CA PHE A 223 17.54 13.59 -2.52
C PHE A 223 18.97 13.73 -3.03
N PHE A 224 19.44 14.93 -3.38
CA PHE A 224 20.84 15.09 -3.80
C PHE A 224 21.82 14.73 -2.70
N ASP A 225 21.55 15.10 -1.45
CA ASP A 225 22.38 14.77 -0.29
C ASP A 225 22.43 13.25 -0.04
N SER A 226 21.29 12.57 -0.07
CA SER A 226 21.23 11.11 0.08
C SER A 226 21.92 10.37 -1.07
N ARG A 227 21.79 10.85 -2.30
CA ARG A 227 22.52 10.30 -3.47
C ARG A 227 24.02 10.50 -3.34
N ARG A 228 24.48 11.67 -2.89
CA ARG A 228 25.90 11.92 -2.62
C ARG A 228 26.42 11.01 -1.51
N GLN A 229 25.65 10.80 -0.44
CA GLN A 229 26.02 9.86 0.62
C GLN A 229 26.14 8.43 0.08
N ARG A 230 25.16 7.95 -0.69
CA ARG A 230 25.24 6.64 -1.35
C ARG A 230 26.50 6.51 -2.21
N GLY A 231 26.87 7.57 -2.93
CA GLY A 231 28.13 7.61 -3.68
C GLY A 231 29.35 7.36 -2.80
N ARG A 232 29.44 8.05 -1.65
CA ARG A 232 30.52 7.82 -0.67
C ARG A 232 30.53 6.39 -0.13
N ASP A 233 29.35 5.84 0.15
CA ASP A 233 29.23 4.47 0.65
C ASP A 233 29.73 3.47 -0.41
N LEU A 234 29.39 3.67 -1.69
CA LEU A 234 29.89 2.84 -2.79
C LEU A 234 31.41 2.97 -3.01
N ALA A 235 32.00 4.10 -2.65
CA ALA A 235 33.44 4.32 -2.77
C ALA A 235 34.26 3.43 -1.83
N THR A 236 33.67 2.92 -0.73
CA THR A 236 34.39 2.00 0.17
C THR A 236 34.70 0.67 -0.51
N ASP A 237 33.84 0.26 -1.44
CA ASP A 237 33.89 -1.04 -2.09
C ASP A 237 34.41 -0.95 -3.54
N THR A 238 34.64 0.26 -4.05
CA THR A 238 35.04 0.52 -5.44
C THR A 238 36.36 1.27 -5.49
N ALA A 239 37.42 0.61 -6.00
CA ALA A 239 38.69 1.26 -6.28
C ALA A 239 38.66 1.94 -7.66
N LEU A 240 38.22 3.20 -7.71
CA LEU A 240 38.32 4.03 -8.92
C LEU A 240 39.61 4.84 -8.91
N ASP A 241 40.20 5.05 -10.08
CA ASP A 241 41.27 6.03 -10.27
C ASP A 241 40.72 7.41 -10.69
N ALA A 242 41.59 8.43 -10.65
CA ALA A 242 41.23 9.80 -11.00
C ALA A 242 40.72 9.95 -12.45
N THR A 243 41.20 9.12 -13.38
CA THR A 243 40.79 9.15 -14.80
C THR A 243 39.38 8.59 -14.96
N GLN A 244 39.08 7.48 -14.29
CA GLN A 244 37.75 6.89 -14.25
C GLN A 244 36.76 7.86 -13.61
N CYS A 245 37.14 8.48 -12.50
CA CYS A 245 36.33 9.50 -11.85
C CYS A 245 36.03 10.71 -12.74
N ASN A 246 37.05 11.26 -13.41
CA ASN A 246 36.86 12.37 -14.34
C ASN A 246 35.90 11.99 -15.49
N ARG A 247 36.00 10.77 -16.02
CA ARG A 247 35.11 10.27 -17.07
C ARG A 247 33.65 10.20 -16.60
N ILE A 248 33.41 9.64 -15.42
CA ILE A 248 32.06 9.51 -14.83
C ILE A 248 31.46 10.89 -14.57
N LEU A 249 32.21 11.78 -13.91
CA LEU A 249 31.75 13.13 -13.57
C LEU A 249 31.43 13.95 -14.82
N THR A 250 32.33 13.94 -15.81
CA THR A 250 32.12 14.67 -17.06
C THR A 250 30.90 14.13 -17.83
N GLY A 251 30.75 12.80 -17.90
CA GLY A 251 29.59 12.18 -18.55
C GLY A 251 28.27 12.56 -17.88
N ARG A 252 28.18 12.44 -16.54
CA ARG A 252 26.96 12.78 -15.79
C ARG A 252 26.66 14.29 -15.83
N ALA A 253 27.68 15.14 -15.74
CA ALA A 253 27.51 16.59 -15.86
C ALA A 253 27.00 17.01 -17.26
N ALA A 254 27.47 16.35 -18.32
CA ALA A 254 26.97 16.58 -19.68
C ALA A 254 25.48 16.19 -19.81
N ARG A 255 25.07 15.06 -19.22
CA ARG A 255 23.65 14.66 -19.17
C ARG A 255 22.80 15.67 -18.38
N LEU A 256 23.29 16.15 -17.24
CA LEU A 256 22.58 17.15 -16.44
C LEU A 256 22.34 18.42 -17.23
N LYS A 257 23.35 18.87 -17.99
CA LYS A 257 23.23 20.03 -18.87
C LYS A 257 22.20 19.82 -19.97
N ALA A 258 22.05 18.61 -20.50
CA ALA A 258 21.04 18.28 -21.50
C ALA A 258 19.61 18.15 -20.92
N ALA A 259 19.49 17.91 -19.62
CA ALA A 259 18.22 17.81 -18.89
C ALA A 259 17.72 19.14 -18.29
N ASN A 260 18.52 20.20 -18.41
CA ASN A 260 18.23 21.57 -17.97
C ASN A 260 17.47 22.35 -19.04
#